data_AF-A0A7W8JZF4-F1
#
_entry.id   AF-A0A7W8JZF4-F1
#
_cell.length_a   1.000
_cell.length_b   1.000
_cell.length_c   1.000
_cell.angle_alpha   90.00
_cell.angle_beta   90.00
_cell.angle_gamma   90.00
#
_symmetry.space_group_name_H-M   'P 1'
#
loop_
_entity.id
_entity.type
_entity.pdbx_description
1 polymer ?
#
loop_
_entity_poly.entity_id
_entity_poly.type
_entity_poly.pdbx_seq_one_letter_code
_entity_poly.pdbx_strand_id
1 'polypeptide(L)'
;MSDIQLSYARPDVGFFSAGACHILGFAFLERYPQVGFRLRFIRPAPEFRGSHLYVSNGQLAFDAQGYVDEDELLRQHHDALASLQPGWRADVMDVEVCLAEFCAINNHHAPESFPEDVWQRAQRHIAQFPALRRETENYSGENK
;
A
#
# COMPACT_ATOMS: atom_id res chain seq x y z
N MET A 1 26.04 -0.06 -10.15
CA MET A 1 24.87 0.43 -9.38
C MET A 1 24.25 -0.76 -8.70
N SER A 2 23.97 -0.68 -7.41
CA SER A 2 23.27 -1.74 -6.68
C SER A 2 21.80 -1.83 -7.09
N ASP A 3 21.16 -2.97 -6.83
CA ASP A 3 19.73 -3.18 -7.14
C ASP A 3 18.84 -2.13 -6.45
N ILE A 4 19.22 -1.69 -5.25
CA ILE A 4 18.48 -0.66 -4.51
C ILE A 4 18.60 0.74 -5.15
N GLN A 5 19.74 1.05 -5.77
CA GLN A 5 19.91 2.29 -6.54
C GLN A 5 19.05 2.27 -7.81
N LEU A 6 19.01 1.13 -8.51
CA LEU A 6 18.16 0.96 -9.69
C LEU A 6 16.67 1.01 -9.35
N SER A 7 16.27 0.44 -8.20
CA SER A 7 14.91 0.56 -7.70
C SER A 7 14.56 2.02 -7.40
N TYR A 8 15.40 2.71 -6.64
CA TYR A 8 15.18 4.11 -6.27
C TYR A 8 15.06 5.05 -7.49
N ALA A 9 15.82 4.80 -8.55
CA ALA A 9 15.80 5.61 -9.77
C ALA A 9 14.50 5.52 -10.59
N ARG A 10 13.57 4.60 -10.25
CA ARG A 10 12.28 4.48 -10.94
C ARG A 10 11.37 5.68 -10.66
N PRO A 11 10.46 6.05 -11.58
CA PRO A 11 9.36 6.96 -11.27
C PRO A 11 8.51 6.46 -10.10
N ASP A 12 7.80 7.37 -9.42
CA ASP A 12 7.11 7.06 -8.15
C ASP A 12 6.19 5.85 -8.21
N VAL A 13 5.31 5.76 -9.23
CA VAL A 13 4.45 4.57 -9.41
C VAL A 13 5.28 3.30 -9.54
N GLY A 14 6.31 3.29 -10.38
CA GLY A 14 7.18 2.12 -10.58
C GLY A 14 8.04 1.78 -9.37
N PHE A 15 8.40 2.78 -8.55
CA PHE A 15 9.14 2.59 -7.31
C PHE A 15 8.25 1.94 -6.23
N PHE A 16 7.07 2.50 -6.00
CA PHE A 16 6.15 2.01 -4.98
C PHE A 16 5.49 0.69 -5.37
N SER A 17 5.16 0.44 -6.65
CA SER A 17 4.56 -0.82 -7.09
C SER A 17 5.52 -2.03 -7.06
N ALA A 18 6.83 -1.82 -7.00
CA ALA A 18 7.80 -2.89 -7.25
C ALA A 18 8.82 -3.11 -6.13
N GLY A 19 8.66 -2.45 -4.98
CA GLY A 19 9.59 -2.68 -3.85
C GLY A 19 9.47 -1.74 -2.66
N ALA A 20 8.65 -0.69 -2.74
CA ALA A 20 8.45 0.27 -1.65
C ALA A 20 6.98 0.47 -1.23
N CYS A 21 6.08 -0.44 -1.62
CA CYS A 21 4.65 -0.35 -1.32
C CYS A 21 4.38 -0.26 0.20
N HIS A 22 5.15 -0.98 1.01
CA HIS A 22 5.08 -0.91 2.47
C HIS A 22 5.41 0.48 3.00
N ILE A 23 6.47 1.11 2.51
CA ILE A 23 6.84 2.48 2.90
C ILE A 23 5.69 3.44 2.59
N LEU A 24 5.08 3.30 1.41
CA LEU A 24 3.93 4.11 1.02
C LEU A 24 2.72 3.91 1.93
N GLY A 25 2.38 2.65 2.24
CA GLY A 25 1.24 2.33 3.10
C GLY A 25 1.43 2.84 4.53
N PHE A 26 2.61 2.64 5.12
CA PHE A 26 2.91 3.17 6.46
C PHE A 26 2.91 4.70 6.48
N ALA A 27 3.45 5.36 5.46
CA ALA A 27 3.42 6.83 5.33
C ALA A 27 1.99 7.36 5.19
N PHE A 28 1.11 6.62 4.49
CA PHE A 28 -0.31 6.96 4.37
C PHE A 28 -1.01 6.97 5.73
N LEU A 29 -0.80 5.94 6.56
CA LEU A 29 -1.41 5.88 7.88
C LEU A 29 -0.91 6.99 8.82
N GLU A 30 0.37 7.36 8.73
CA GLU A 30 0.91 8.51 9.48
C GLU A 30 0.27 9.82 9.03
N ARG A 31 0.04 9.99 7.72
CA ARG A 31 -0.56 11.20 7.16
C ARG A 31 -2.05 11.33 7.47
N TYR A 32 -2.77 10.22 7.48
CA TYR A 32 -4.22 10.18 7.67
C TYR A 32 -4.64 9.19 8.78
N PRO A 33 -4.22 9.38 10.05
CA PRO A 33 -4.57 8.45 11.13
C PRO A 33 -6.07 8.39 11.43
N GLN A 34 -6.84 9.39 10.96
CA GLN A 34 -8.25 9.60 11.32
C GLN A 34 -9.30 9.07 10.33
N VAL A 35 -8.91 8.41 9.23
CA VAL A 35 -9.84 8.01 8.13
C VAL A 35 -10.26 6.55 8.16
N GLY A 36 -9.87 5.78 9.19
CA GLY A 36 -10.28 4.38 9.35
C GLY A 36 -9.59 3.39 8.41
N PHE A 37 -8.54 3.82 7.71
CA PHE A 37 -7.71 2.94 6.89
C PHE A 37 -6.81 2.08 7.79
N ARG A 38 -6.57 0.85 7.35
CA ARG A 38 -5.61 -0.10 7.93
C ARG A 38 -4.71 -0.65 6.85
N LEU A 39 -3.55 -1.16 7.24
CA LEU A 39 -2.63 -1.83 6.33
C LEU A 39 -3.16 -3.23 5.99
N ARG A 40 -3.15 -3.55 4.71
CA ARG A 40 -3.56 -4.83 4.14
C ARG A 40 -2.38 -5.41 3.37
N PHE A 41 -2.11 -6.70 3.58
CA PHE A 41 -1.01 -7.39 2.92
C PHE A 41 -1.50 -8.63 2.19
N ILE A 42 -1.27 -8.65 0.88
CA ILE A 42 -1.44 -9.83 0.05
C ILE A 42 -0.18 -10.67 0.20
N ARG A 43 -0.30 -11.82 0.88
CA ARG A 43 0.77 -12.79 1.07
C ARG A 43 0.53 -13.99 0.14
N PRO A 44 1.33 -14.16 -0.94
CA PRO A 44 1.25 -15.35 -1.78
C PRO A 44 1.59 -16.61 -0.99
N ALA A 45 1.03 -17.75 -1.43
CA ALA A 45 1.49 -19.05 -0.93
C ALA A 45 3.00 -19.26 -1.23
N PRO A 46 3.71 -20.13 -0.48
CA PRO A 46 5.18 -20.20 -0.52
C PRO A 46 5.83 -20.40 -1.90
N GLU A 47 5.12 -21.01 -2.84
CA GLU A 47 5.61 -21.23 -4.22
C GLU A 47 5.39 -20.04 -5.16
N PHE A 48 4.65 -19.02 -4.74
CA PHE A 48 4.23 -17.90 -5.57
C PHE A 48 4.91 -16.59 -5.17
N ARG A 49 5.03 -15.71 -6.16
CA ARG A 49 5.53 -14.34 -5.99
C ARG A 49 4.39 -13.33 -6.11
N GLY A 50 4.75 -12.08 -5.80
CA GLY A 50 3.90 -10.90 -6.00
C GLY A 50 3.06 -10.57 -4.76
N SER A 51 3.74 -10.45 -3.64
CA SER A 51 3.19 -9.82 -2.46
C SER A 51 2.96 -8.33 -2.70
N HIS A 52 1.93 -7.78 -2.07
CA HIS A 52 1.60 -6.36 -2.19
C HIS A 52 1.05 -5.85 -0.87
N LEU A 53 1.50 -4.67 -0.45
CA LEU A 53 0.96 -3.96 0.71
C LEU A 53 0.23 -2.71 0.21
N TYR A 54 -1.00 -2.58 0.67
CA TYR A 54 -1.86 -1.43 0.40
C TYR A 54 -2.56 -1.00 1.69
N VAL A 55 -3.27 0.12 1.66
CA VAL A 55 -4.12 0.53 2.78
C VAL A 55 -5.58 0.50 2.36
N SER A 56 -6.48 0.14 3.26
CA SER A 56 -7.91 0.14 2.97
C SER A 56 -8.77 0.38 4.21
N ASN A 57 -9.95 0.94 4.02
CA ASN A 57 -11.01 1.00 5.04
C ASN A 57 -12.05 -0.13 4.90
N GLY A 58 -11.84 -1.11 4.01
CA GLY A 58 -12.79 -2.19 3.73
C GLY A 58 -13.69 -1.97 2.53
N GLN A 59 -13.63 -0.78 1.90
CA GLN A 59 -14.35 -0.48 0.65
C GLN A 59 -13.40 0.18 -0.34
N LEU A 60 -12.72 1.25 0.08
CA LEU A 60 -11.74 1.95 -0.72
C LEU A 60 -10.34 1.50 -0.31
N ALA A 61 -9.50 1.20 -1.29
CA ALA A 61 -8.09 0.93 -1.14
C ALA A 61 -7.25 2.08 -1.72
N PHE A 62 -6.02 2.21 -1.24
CA PHE A 62 -5.01 3.09 -1.81
C PHE A 62 -3.69 2.35 -1.93
N ASP A 63 -3.08 2.46 -3.10
CA ASP A 63 -1.72 2.01 -3.38
C ASP A 63 -0.94 3.01 -4.26
N ALA A 64 0.14 2.55 -4.90
CA ALA A 64 0.96 3.38 -5.79
C ALA A 64 0.16 4.07 -6.92
N GLN A 65 -0.94 3.46 -7.40
CA GLN A 65 -1.78 4.02 -8.46
C GLN A 65 -2.85 4.99 -7.95
N GLY A 66 -3.05 5.08 -6.64
CA GLY A 66 -4.06 5.92 -6.02
C GLY A 66 -5.23 5.12 -5.48
N TYR A 67 -6.40 5.75 -5.46
CA TYR A 67 -7.62 5.19 -4.89
C TYR A 67 -8.37 4.28 -5.88
N VAL A 68 -8.85 3.14 -5.40
CA VAL A 68 -9.68 2.18 -6.12
C VAL A 68 -10.52 1.37 -5.13
N ASP A 69 -11.62 0.77 -5.56
CA ASP A 69 -12.36 -0.17 -4.72
C ASP A 69 -11.45 -1.36 -4.32
N GLU A 70 -11.52 -1.81 -3.07
CA GLU A 70 -10.65 -2.88 -2.54
C GLU A 70 -10.87 -4.19 -3.33
N ASP A 71 -12.12 -4.54 -3.62
CA ASP A 71 -12.45 -5.73 -4.41
C ASP A 71 -11.85 -5.67 -5.82
N GLU A 72 -11.84 -4.49 -6.43
CA GLU A 72 -11.26 -4.30 -7.76
C GLU A 72 -9.74 -4.38 -7.73
N LEU A 73 -9.08 -3.80 -6.72
CA LEU A 73 -7.63 -3.97 -6.51
C LEU A 73 -7.26 -5.45 -6.38
N LEU A 74 -7.98 -6.18 -5.51
CA LEU A 74 -7.72 -7.59 -5.27
C LEU A 74 -7.94 -8.43 -6.53
N ARG A 75 -9.02 -8.17 -7.27
CA ARG A 75 -9.31 -8.85 -8.53
C ARG A 75 -8.23 -8.58 -9.58
N GLN A 76 -7.86 -7.33 -9.80
CA GLN A 76 -6.81 -6.96 -10.76
C GLN A 76 -5.46 -7.59 -10.41
N HIS A 77 -5.08 -7.56 -9.14
CA HIS A 77 -3.84 -8.18 -8.66
C HIS A 77 -3.85 -9.69 -8.87
N HIS A 78 -4.95 -10.35 -8.49
CA HIS A 78 -5.12 -11.79 -8.70
C HIS A 78 -5.05 -12.15 -10.20
N ASP A 79 -5.81 -11.48 -11.05
CA ASP A 79 -5.87 -11.77 -12.49
C ASP A 79 -4.49 -11.60 -13.15
N ALA A 80 -3.77 -10.54 -12.78
CA ALA A 80 -2.41 -10.30 -13.26
C ALA A 80 -1.48 -11.46 -12.87
N LEU A 81 -1.52 -11.92 -11.61
CA LEU A 81 -0.58 -12.94 -11.15
C LEU A 81 -0.96 -14.36 -11.55
N ALA A 82 -2.25 -14.67 -11.62
CA ALA A 82 -2.75 -15.94 -12.14
C ALA A 82 -2.41 -16.12 -13.63
N SER A 83 -2.37 -15.03 -14.41
CA SER A 83 -1.95 -15.08 -15.82
C SER A 83 -0.47 -15.41 -15.99
N LEU A 84 0.38 -15.04 -15.02
CA LEU A 84 1.82 -15.27 -15.04
C LEU A 84 2.24 -16.56 -14.31
N GLN A 85 1.46 -16.97 -13.32
CA GLN A 85 1.72 -18.08 -12.42
C GLN A 85 0.44 -18.92 -12.29
N PRO A 86 0.25 -19.95 -13.14
CA PRO A 86 -0.94 -20.78 -13.08
C PRO A 86 -1.18 -21.36 -11.68
N GLY A 87 -2.41 -21.22 -11.17
CA GLY A 87 -2.78 -21.66 -9.82
C GLY A 87 -2.38 -20.70 -8.71
N TRP A 88 -1.96 -19.47 -9.04
CA TRP A 88 -1.62 -18.43 -8.07
C TRP A 88 -2.70 -18.28 -7.01
N ARG A 89 -2.28 -18.24 -5.74
CA ARG A 89 -3.15 -18.05 -4.58
C ARG A 89 -2.42 -17.28 -3.50
N ALA A 90 -3.17 -16.50 -2.73
CA ALA A 90 -2.67 -15.67 -1.66
C ALA A 90 -3.72 -15.51 -0.57
N ASP A 91 -3.24 -15.22 0.64
CA ASP A 91 -4.07 -14.74 1.73
C ASP A 91 -3.96 -13.22 1.82
N VAL A 92 -5.04 -12.56 2.25
CA VAL A 92 -5.04 -11.12 2.54
C VAL A 92 -5.20 -10.93 4.05
N MET A 93 -4.20 -10.32 4.67
CA MET A 93 -4.13 -10.14 6.13
C MET A 93 -3.99 -8.68 6.53
N ASP A 94 -4.49 -8.34 7.70
CA ASP A 94 -4.19 -7.05 8.33
C ASP A 94 -2.75 -7.04 8.84
N VAL A 95 -2.10 -5.88 8.78
CA VAL A 95 -0.75 -5.69 9.33
C VAL A 95 -0.85 -4.85 10.60
N GLU A 96 -0.53 -5.47 11.73
CA GLU A 96 -0.63 -4.86 13.06
C GLU A 96 0.75 -4.54 13.70
N VAL A 97 1.83 -4.91 13.01
CA VAL A 97 3.21 -4.67 13.45
C VAL A 97 3.74 -3.35 12.90
N CYS A 98 4.80 -2.81 13.54
CA CYS A 98 5.44 -1.60 13.05
C CYS A 98 6.22 -1.86 11.74
N LEU A 99 6.58 -0.78 11.02
CA LEU A 99 7.29 -0.86 9.75
C LEU A 99 8.59 -1.68 9.84
N ALA A 100 9.38 -1.46 10.89
CA ALA A 100 10.65 -2.15 11.06
C ALA A 100 10.46 -3.67 11.21
N GLU A 101 9.48 -4.09 12.00
CA GLU A 101 9.13 -5.49 12.19
C GLU A 101 8.53 -6.11 10.92
N PHE A 102 7.65 -5.37 10.22
CA PHE A 102 7.11 -5.81 8.93
C PHE A 102 8.22 -6.05 7.90
N CYS A 103 9.21 -5.14 7.81
CA CYS A 103 10.36 -5.30 6.93
C CYS A 103 11.17 -6.54 7.27
N ALA A 104 11.46 -6.75 8.56
CA ALA A 104 12.23 -7.91 9.01
C ALA A 104 11.53 -9.24 8.73
N ILE A 105 10.24 -9.36 9.03
CA ILE A 105 9.45 -10.60 8.84
C ILE A 105 9.32 -10.97 7.36
N ASN A 106 9.20 -9.96 6.48
CA ASN A 106 8.92 -10.19 5.06
C ASN A 106 10.14 -9.94 4.15
N ASN A 107 11.32 -9.74 4.74
CA ASN A 107 12.58 -9.47 4.02
C ASN A 107 12.46 -8.29 3.03
N HIS A 108 11.75 -7.24 3.43
CA HIS A 108 11.68 -5.99 2.66
C HIS A 108 12.80 -5.03 3.07
N HIS A 109 13.21 -4.17 2.13
CA HIS A 109 14.14 -3.09 2.44
C HIS A 109 13.50 -2.07 3.38
N ALA A 110 14.20 -1.76 4.47
CA ALA A 110 13.83 -0.67 5.36
C ALA A 110 14.06 0.69 4.67
N PRO A 111 13.35 1.76 5.07
CA PRO A 111 13.53 3.09 4.48
C PRO A 111 14.99 3.55 4.40
N GLU A 112 15.78 3.25 5.42
CA GLU A 112 17.18 3.66 5.57
C GLU A 112 18.13 2.91 4.62
N SER A 113 17.64 1.86 3.95
CA SER A 113 18.41 1.14 2.94
C SER A 113 18.49 1.91 1.61
N PHE A 114 17.60 2.89 1.38
CA PHE A 114 17.54 3.64 0.13
C PHE A 114 18.48 4.87 0.15
N PRO A 115 18.91 5.36 -1.03
CA PRO A 115 19.91 6.45 -1.11
C PRO A 115 19.47 7.81 -0.56
N GLU A 116 18.17 8.08 -0.49
CA GLU A 116 17.60 9.37 -0.07
C GLU A 116 16.36 9.14 0.81
N ASP A 117 15.74 10.22 1.28
CA ASP A 117 14.54 10.20 2.12
C ASP A 117 13.30 9.72 1.34
N VAL A 118 13.13 8.40 1.35
CA VAL A 118 11.98 7.71 0.75
C VAL A 118 10.69 7.96 1.52
N TRP A 119 10.75 8.34 2.80
CA TRP A 119 9.57 8.70 3.57
C TRP A 119 8.97 10.01 3.08
N GLN A 120 9.81 11.04 2.93
CA GLN A 120 9.40 12.31 2.35
C GLN A 120 8.94 12.14 0.90
N ARG A 121 9.58 11.24 0.14
CA ARG A 121 9.12 10.88 -1.21
C ARG A 121 7.71 10.27 -1.20
N ALA A 122 7.42 9.34 -0.28
CA ALA A 122 6.09 8.77 -0.11
C ALA A 122 5.06 9.84 0.26
N GLN A 123 5.38 10.71 1.21
CA GLN A 123 4.50 11.82 1.61
C GLN A 123 4.19 12.77 0.44
N ARG A 124 5.17 13.08 -0.41
CA ARG A 124 4.96 13.86 -1.64
C ARG A 124 4.07 13.14 -2.65
N HIS A 125 4.26 11.83 -2.83
CA HIS A 125 3.44 11.01 -3.72
C HIS A 125 1.98 10.99 -3.26
N ILE A 126 1.74 10.73 -1.97
CA ILE A 126 0.39 10.73 -1.37
C ILE A 126 -0.29 12.09 -1.56
N ALA A 127 0.45 13.19 -1.42
CA ALA A 127 -0.09 14.54 -1.56
C ALA A 127 -0.59 14.89 -2.99
N GLN A 128 -0.28 14.07 -4.00
CA GLN A 128 -0.81 14.23 -5.36
C GLN A 128 -2.26 13.77 -5.48
N PHE A 129 -2.75 13.00 -4.51
CA PHE A 129 -4.12 12.47 -4.47
C PHE A 129 -5.01 13.30 -3.53
N PRO A 130 -6.33 13.35 -3.78
CA PRO A 130 -7.25 14.05 -2.89
C PRO A 130 -7.16 13.54 -1.45
N ALA A 131 -7.13 14.47 -0.50
CA ALA A 131 -7.24 14.10 0.91
C ALA A 131 -8.64 13.55 1.18
N LEU A 132 -8.71 12.35 1.78
CA LEU A 132 -9.97 11.83 2.29
C LEU A 132 -10.42 12.70 3.46
N ARG A 133 -11.58 13.33 3.32
CA ARG A 133 -12.23 14.04 4.43
C ARG A 133 -12.98 13.00 5.26
N ARG A 134 -13.07 13.23 6.57
CA ARG A 134 -14.06 12.48 7.37
C ARG A 134 -15.45 12.76 6.82
N GLU A 135 -16.29 11.73 6.74
CA GLU A 135 -17.72 11.94 6.87
C GLU A 135 -18.00 12.35 8.32
N THR A 136 -17.85 13.63 8.61
CA THR A 136 -18.46 14.23 9.79
C THR A 136 -19.18 15.47 9.30
N GLU A 137 -20.43 15.33 8.85
CA GLU A 137 -21.44 16.40 8.87
C GLU A 137 -22.85 15.90 8.48
N ASN A 138 -23.75 15.96 9.47
CA ASN A 138 -25.18 16.30 9.40
C ASN A 138 -26.23 15.22 9.07
N TYR A 139 -26.63 14.47 10.12
CA TYR A 139 -28.05 14.13 10.32
C TYR A 139 -28.65 15.05 11.38
N SER A 140 -28.79 16.34 11.07
CA SER A 140 -29.66 17.26 11.80
C SER A 140 -31.05 17.21 11.15
N GLY A 141 -31.77 16.12 11.40
CA GLY A 141 -33.20 16.05 11.15
C GLY A 141 -33.98 16.85 12.19
N GLU A 142 -33.92 18.18 12.14
CA GLU A 142 -35.00 19.01 12.66
C GLU A 142 -36.13 18.97 11.63
N ASN A 143 -37.14 18.14 11.88
CA ASN A 143 -38.44 18.31 11.25
C ASN A 143 -39.41 18.90 12.27
N LYS A 144 -40.03 20.00 11.83
CA LYS A 144 -41.00 20.87 12.47
C LYS A 144 -42.17 20.15 13.15
#